data_AF-A0A838K0W7-F1
#
_entry.id   AF-A0A838K0W7-F1
#
_cell.length_a   1.000
_cell.length_b   1.000
_cell.length_c   1.000
_cell.angle_alpha   90.00
_cell.angle_beta   90.00
_cell.angle_gamma   90.00
#
_symmetry.space_group_name_H-M   'P 1'
#
loop_
_entity.id
_entity.type
_entity.pdbx_description
1 polymer ?
#
loop_
_entity_poly.entity_id
_entity_poly.type
_entity_poly.pdbx_seq_one_letter_code
_entity_poly.pdbx_strand_id
1 'polypeptide(L)'
;MGATPTCVYRVDPALVELLDTRLGPPLDSYVRGWQVWLEDNGPTGERLEWRLHPPARFRMPRGVNPHDLFEVVLSGLAAGDPLEPFPAGSQRRRLAEIWEVLEVFPADGDPLTPAALADAAAVALNGRAPDAAGRADHDRLGDQWKGRRGDFSVGAALLEALGAALGPPQ
;
A
#
# COMPACT_ATOMS: atom_id res chain seq x y z
N MET A 1 3.65 9.66 -21.19
CA MET A 1 3.48 8.20 -21.00
C MET A 1 2.01 7.93 -20.75
N GLY A 2 1.50 6.74 -21.11
CA GLY A 2 0.09 6.38 -20.88
C GLY A 2 -0.17 6.04 -19.42
N ALA A 3 -1.44 6.07 -19.00
CA ALA A 3 -1.82 5.72 -17.63
C ALA A 3 -1.49 4.24 -17.31
N THR A 4 -0.83 4.03 -16.17
CA THR A 4 -0.33 2.74 -15.66
C THR A 4 -1.51 1.86 -15.21
N PRO A 5 -1.55 0.56 -15.56
CA PRO A 5 -2.47 -0.38 -14.93
C PRO A 5 -2.21 -0.45 -13.42
N THR A 6 -3.25 -0.30 -12.62
CA THR A 6 -3.12 -0.22 -11.16
C THR A 6 -4.30 -0.93 -10.50
N CYS A 7 -4.03 -1.67 -9.43
CA CYS A 7 -5.05 -2.09 -8.49
C CYS A 7 -4.70 -1.64 -7.07
N VAL A 8 -5.72 -1.51 -6.23
CA VAL A 8 -5.62 -0.93 -4.89
C VAL A 8 -6.41 -1.77 -3.91
N TYR A 9 -5.83 -1.98 -2.73
CA TYR A 9 -6.49 -2.57 -1.57
C TYR A 9 -6.53 -1.52 -0.45
N ARG A 10 -7.65 -1.42 0.26
CA ARG A 10 -7.71 -0.71 1.53
C ARG A 10 -6.97 -1.51 2.58
N VAL A 11 -6.16 -0.82 3.37
CA VAL A 11 -5.37 -1.47 4.42
C VAL A 11 -6.25 -1.77 5.62
N ASP A 12 -6.27 -3.05 5.99
CA ASP A 12 -6.80 -3.56 7.24
C ASP A 12 -5.76 -4.54 7.87
N PRO A 13 -5.94 -4.95 9.14
CA PRO A 13 -4.99 -5.84 9.81
C PRO A 13 -4.76 -7.16 9.07
N ALA A 14 -5.81 -7.74 8.48
CA ALA A 14 -5.72 -8.98 7.74
C ALA A 14 -4.88 -8.84 6.46
N LEU A 15 -4.90 -7.66 5.81
CA LEU A 15 -4.04 -7.38 4.65
C LEU A 15 -2.58 -7.34 5.08
N VAL A 16 -2.26 -6.70 6.21
CA VAL A 16 -0.88 -6.60 6.70
C VAL A 16 -0.32 -7.99 7.02
N GLU A 17 -1.11 -8.85 7.65
CA GLU A 17 -0.73 -10.26 7.92
C GLU A 17 -0.56 -11.07 6.63
N LEU A 18 -1.44 -10.86 5.63
CA LEU A 18 -1.28 -11.48 4.31
C LEU A 18 0.00 -11.03 3.62
N LEU A 19 0.36 -9.75 3.68
CA LEU A 19 1.60 -9.26 3.10
C LEU A 19 2.82 -9.96 3.73
N ASP A 20 2.86 -10.09 5.06
CA ASP A 20 3.93 -10.80 5.75
C ASP A 20 3.98 -12.29 5.34
N THR A 21 2.83 -12.96 5.34
CA THR A 21 2.75 -14.39 5.03
C THR A 21 3.07 -14.72 3.56
N ARG A 22 2.71 -13.81 2.64
CA ARG A 22 2.76 -14.07 1.19
C ARG A 22 3.98 -13.45 0.52
N LEU A 23 4.37 -12.26 0.92
CA LEU A 23 5.47 -11.49 0.32
C LEU A 23 6.68 -11.35 1.25
N GLY A 24 6.51 -11.58 2.56
CA GLY A 24 7.59 -11.41 3.54
C GLY A 24 7.91 -9.94 3.81
N PRO A 25 9.13 -9.63 4.30
CA PRO A 25 9.52 -8.27 4.61
C PRO A 25 9.63 -7.39 3.35
N PRO A 26 9.32 -6.08 3.45
CA PRO A 26 9.50 -5.15 2.33
C PRO A 26 10.94 -5.13 1.84
N LEU A 27 11.11 -5.00 0.52
CA LEU A 27 12.39 -4.81 -0.13
C LEU A 27 12.98 -3.43 0.17
N ASP A 28 12.14 -2.39 0.22
CA ASP A 28 12.56 -1.02 0.47
C ASP A 28 11.55 -0.25 1.33
N SER A 29 12.04 0.72 2.09
CA SER A 29 11.27 1.47 3.08
C SER A 29 11.68 2.93 3.09
N TYR A 30 10.70 3.84 3.05
CA TYR A 30 10.97 5.27 2.96
C TYR A 30 10.67 5.98 4.27
N VAL A 31 11.44 7.03 4.56
CA VAL A 31 11.25 7.90 5.74
C VAL A 31 9.84 8.46 5.90
N ARG A 32 9.08 8.52 4.79
CA ARG A 32 7.69 8.98 4.76
C ARG A 32 6.67 7.88 4.95
N GLY A 33 7.06 6.65 5.28
CA GLY A 33 6.17 5.56 5.67
C GLY A 33 5.86 4.56 4.56
N TRP A 34 6.29 4.79 3.32
CA TRP A 34 6.10 3.78 2.27
C TRP A 34 6.90 2.52 2.52
N GLN A 35 6.31 1.38 2.17
CA GLN A 35 6.94 0.06 2.15
C GLN A 35 6.74 -0.53 0.76
N VAL A 36 7.80 -1.08 0.17
CA VAL A 36 7.82 -1.54 -1.22
C VAL A 36 8.27 -2.99 -1.30
N TRP A 37 7.56 -3.79 -2.10
CA TRP A 37 7.99 -5.11 -2.56
C TRP A 37 8.07 -5.11 -4.08
N LEU A 38 8.93 -5.97 -4.62
CA LEU A 38 9.07 -6.19 -6.04
C LEU A 38 9.07 -7.69 -6.31
N GLU A 39 7.99 -8.19 -6.89
CA GLU A 39 7.71 -9.62 -6.98
C GLU A 39 7.43 -10.03 -8.43
N ASP A 40 7.99 -11.16 -8.86
CA ASP A 40 7.77 -11.74 -10.20
C ASP A 40 6.47 -12.55 -10.23
N ASN A 41 5.37 -11.94 -9.77
CA ASN A 41 4.06 -12.57 -9.58
C ASN A 41 2.98 -12.03 -10.53
N GLY A 42 3.38 -11.44 -11.66
CA GLY A 42 2.49 -11.09 -12.77
C GLY A 42 1.87 -12.32 -13.46
N PRO A 43 0.83 -12.12 -14.29
CA PRO A 43 0.11 -13.20 -14.97
C PRO A 43 0.99 -14.18 -15.75
N THR A 44 2.08 -13.70 -16.32
CA THR A 44 3.06 -14.49 -17.08
C THR A 44 4.47 -14.43 -16.48
N GLY A 45 4.60 -13.91 -15.25
CA GLY A 45 5.88 -13.72 -14.56
C GLY A 45 6.44 -12.30 -14.66
N GLU A 46 5.63 -11.33 -15.09
CA GLU A 46 6.01 -9.91 -15.04
C GLU A 46 6.29 -9.46 -13.61
N ARG A 47 7.20 -8.50 -13.47
CA ARG A 47 7.56 -7.93 -12.16
C ARG A 47 6.52 -6.91 -11.73
N LEU A 48 5.85 -7.17 -10.61
CA LEU A 48 4.90 -6.26 -10.00
C LEU A 48 5.55 -5.53 -8.82
N GLU A 49 5.32 -4.22 -8.76
CA GLU A 49 5.61 -3.42 -7.57
C GLU A 49 4.37 -3.36 -6.68
N TRP A 50 4.57 -3.66 -5.41
CA TRP A 50 3.58 -3.55 -4.36
C TRP A 50 4.01 -2.45 -3.40
N ARG A 51 3.15 -1.47 -3.16
CA ARG A 51 3.50 -0.28 -2.38
C ARG A 51 2.44 0.06 -1.34
N LEU A 52 2.80 -0.03 -0.06
CA LEU A 52 1.97 0.52 1.01
C LEU A 52 2.12 2.03 1.06
N HIS A 53 0.99 2.73 0.99
CA HIS A 53 0.91 4.18 1.02
C HIS A 53 0.46 4.70 2.39
N PRO A 54 1.21 5.63 2.99
CA PRO A 54 0.81 6.33 4.20
C PRO A 54 -0.26 7.38 3.89
N PRO A 55 -1.09 7.77 4.88
CA PRO A 55 -2.05 8.85 4.71
C PRO A 55 -1.36 10.20 4.55
N ALA A 56 -2.13 11.22 4.12
CA ALA A 56 -1.67 12.60 4.10
C ALA A 56 -1.16 13.02 5.49
N ARG A 57 -0.08 13.81 5.51
CA ARG A 57 0.59 14.34 6.72
C ARG A 57 1.12 13.26 7.67
N PHE A 58 1.30 12.02 7.20
CA PHE A 58 1.95 10.97 7.96
C PHE A 58 3.26 11.43 8.58
N ARG A 59 3.50 10.97 9.81
CA ARG A 59 4.76 11.15 10.53
C ARG A 59 5.19 9.81 11.10
N MET A 60 6.45 9.46 10.83
CA MET A 60 7.08 8.27 11.40
C MET A 60 6.88 8.25 12.93
N PRO A 61 6.43 7.12 13.51
CA PRO A 61 6.36 6.99 14.96
C PRO A 61 7.74 7.23 15.59
N ARG A 62 7.77 7.95 16.72
CA ARG A 62 9.03 8.30 17.37
C ARG A 62 9.79 7.05 17.81
N GLY A 63 11.09 7.02 17.49
CA GLY A 63 11.96 5.90 17.82
C GLY A 63 11.85 4.69 16.90
N VAL A 64 11.08 4.80 15.80
CA VAL A 64 10.98 3.74 14.78
C VAL A 64 11.87 4.11 13.59
N ASN A 65 12.75 3.18 13.21
CA ASN A 65 13.48 3.25 11.94
C ASN A 65 12.49 2.93 10.79
N PRO A 66 12.50 3.68 9.67
CA PRO A 66 11.65 3.37 8.52
C PRO A 66 11.69 1.91 8.04
N HIS A 67 12.87 1.26 8.12
CA HIS A 67 13.04 -0.14 7.74
C HIS A 67 12.43 -1.13 8.74
N ASP A 68 12.24 -0.72 10.00
CA ASP A 68 11.64 -1.56 11.04
C ASP A 68 10.12 -1.34 11.13
N LEU A 69 9.56 -0.35 10.41
CA LEU A 69 8.17 0.05 10.56
C LEU A 69 7.19 -1.10 10.30
N PHE A 70 7.44 -1.94 9.29
CA PHE A 70 6.59 -3.09 8.98
C PHE A 70 6.54 -4.09 10.13
N GLU A 71 7.69 -4.49 10.65
CA GLU A 71 7.81 -5.41 11.79
C GLU A 71 7.19 -4.84 13.08
N VAL A 72 7.38 -3.54 13.34
CA VAL A 72 6.79 -2.85 14.48
C VAL A 72 5.25 -2.88 14.40
N VAL A 73 4.67 -2.68 13.21
CA VAL A 73 3.23 -2.75 13.02
C VAL A 73 2.71 -4.18 13.18
N LEU A 74 3.36 -5.17 12.58
CA LEU A 74 3.00 -6.59 12.76
C LEU A 74 2.98 -6.98 14.24
N SER A 75 4.06 -6.65 14.95
CA SER A 75 4.19 -6.93 16.39
C SER A 75 3.11 -6.23 17.22
N GLY A 76 2.79 -4.98 16.88
CA GLY A 76 1.77 -4.20 17.55
C GLY A 76 0.36 -4.76 17.35
N LEU A 77 0.01 -5.16 16.12
CA LEU A 77 -1.27 -5.77 15.78
C LEU A 77 -1.44 -7.14 16.46
N ALA A 78 -0.38 -7.95 16.54
CA ALA A 78 -0.41 -9.26 17.19
C ALA A 78 -0.58 -9.20 18.72
N ALA A 79 -0.25 -8.06 19.35
CA ALA A 79 -0.23 -7.92 20.81
C ALA A 79 -1.60 -7.60 21.44
N GLY A 80 -2.66 -7.36 20.67
CA GLY A 80 -3.95 -6.94 21.21
C GLY A 80 -5.07 -6.88 20.18
N ASP A 81 -6.10 -6.08 20.48
CA ASP A 81 -7.18 -5.80 19.54
C ASP A 81 -6.63 -4.94 18.37
N PRO A 82 -6.67 -5.44 17.13
CA PRO A 82 -6.07 -4.74 16.00
C PRO A 82 -6.87 -3.50 15.55
N LEU A 83 -8.07 -3.27 16.10
CA LEU A 83 -8.86 -2.05 15.88
C LEU A 83 -8.47 -0.92 16.85
N GLU A 84 -7.81 -1.25 17.96
CA GLU A 84 -7.36 -0.28 18.97
C GLU A 84 -5.93 0.23 18.67
N PRO A 85 -5.56 1.42 19.18
CA PRO A 85 -4.19 1.91 19.02
C PRO A 85 -3.19 0.94 19.65
N PHE A 86 -2.17 0.51 18.92
CA PHE A 86 -1.12 -0.40 19.38
C PHE A 86 0.23 0.31 19.57
N PRO A 87 1.17 -0.27 20.34
CA PRO A 87 2.51 0.30 20.49
C PRO A 87 3.26 0.37 19.14
N ALA A 88 3.78 1.55 18.81
CA ALA A 88 4.65 1.78 17.65
C ALA A 88 5.80 2.73 18.06
N GLY A 89 6.96 2.15 18.37
CA GLY A 89 8.08 2.87 19.00
C GLY A 89 7.70 3.41 20.38
N SER A 90 7.94 4.70 20.62
CA SER A 90 7.59 5.38 21.88
C SER A 90 6.16 5.94 21.90
N GLN A 91 5.31 5.57 20.93
CA GLN A 91 3.96 6.09 20.77
C GLN A 91 2.95 4.95 20.62
N ARG A 92 1.66 5.29 20.64
CA ARG A 92 0.59 4.39 20.19
C ARG A 92 -0.01 4.93 18.90
N ARG A 93 -0.36 4.04 17.97
CA ARG A 93 -0.92 4.36 16.66
C ARG A 93 -2.03 3.39 16.29
N ARG A 94 -3.02 3.86 15.54
CA ARG A 94 -3.94 3.02 14.79
C ARG A 94 -3.33 2.70 13.42
N LEU A 95 -3.72 1.58 12.82
CA LEU A 95 -3.23 1.18 11.50
C LEU A 95 -3.51 2.25 10.43
N ALA A 96 -4.71 2.82 10.45
CA ALA A 96 -5.11 3.90 9.53
C ALA A 96 -4.31 5.21 9.69
N GLU A 97 -3.58 5.40 10.80
CA GLU A 97 -2.65 6.52 10.94
C GLU A 97 -1.28 6.23 10.29
N ILE A 98 -1.01 4.99 9.90
CA ILE A 98 0.26 4.53 9.33
C ILE A 98 0.13 4.25 7.84
N TRP A 99 -0.85 3.45 7.44
CA TRP A 99 -1.11 3.10 6.04
C TRP A 99 -2.59 3.19 5.70
N GLU A 100 -2.87 3.66 4.49
CA GLU A 100 -4.22 3.85 3.96
C GLU A 100 -4.55 2.79 2.90
N VAL A 101 -3.64 2.59 1.94
CA VAL A 101 -3.82 1.64 0.86
C VAL A 101 -2.55 0.87 0.54
N LEU A 102 -2.72 -0.30 -0.06
CA LEU A 102 -1.70 -1.01 -0.82
C LEU A 102 -2.00 -0.82 -2.30
N GLU A 103 -1.04 -0.31 -3.06
CA GLU A 103 -1.09 -0.19 -4.51
C GLU A 103 -0.28 -1.32 -5.16
N VAL A 104 -0.76 -1.85 -6.28
CA VAL A 104 -0.02 -2.82 -7.11
C VAL A 104 -0.03 -2.36 -8.57
N PHE A 105 1.13 -2.44 -9.24
CA PHE A 105 1.29 -2.07 -10.64
C PHE A 105 2.52 -2.75 -11.28
N PRO A 106 2.62 -2.82 -12.63
CA PRO A 106 3.80 -3.36 -13.30
C PRO A 106 5.02 -2.45 -13.07
N ALA A 107 6.13 -3.01 -12.57
CA ALA A 107 7.33 -2.24 -12.24
C ALA A 107 8.03 -1.67 -13.50
N ASP A 108 8.07 -2.46 -14.56
CA ASP A 108 8.84 -2.16 -15.78
C ASP A 108 7.97 -1.59 -16.92
N GLY A 109 6.74 -1.17 -16.61
CA GLY A 109 5.80 -0.62 -17.61
C GLY A 109 5.22 -1.67 -18.56
N ASP A 110 5.24 -2.94 -18.16
CA ASP A 110 4.70 -4.04 -18.94
C ASP A 110 3.23 -3.80 -19.33
N PRO A 111 2.81 -4.20 -20.55
CA PRO A 111 1.50 -3.89 -21.10
C PRO A 111 0.41 -4.80 -20.50
N LEU A 112 0.20 -4.74 -19.20
CA LEU A 112 -0.88 -5.45 -18.52
C LEU A 112 -2.21 -4.73 -18.69
N THR A 113 -3.29 -5.52 -18.73
CA THR A 113 -4.64 -4.97 -18.56
C THR A 113 -4.94 -4.84 -17.07
N PRO A 114 -5.78 -3.89 -16.63
CA PRO A 114 -6.15 -3.79 -15.22
C PRO A 114 -6.82 -5.06 -14.67
N ALA A 115 -7.57 -5.79 -15.50
CA ALA A 115 -8.20 -7.05 -15.09
C ALA A 115 -7.15 -8.14 -14.84
N ALA A 116 -6.19 -8.33 -15.76
CA ALA A 116 -5.13 -9.32 -15.58
C ALA A 116 -4.25 -9.00 -14.36
N LEU A 117 -3.97 -7.71 -14.10
CA LEU A 117 -3.26 -7.27 -12.91
C LEU A 117 -4.06 -7.59 -11.62
N ALA A 118 -5.36 -7.31 -11.61
CA ALA A 118 -6.21 -7.59 -10.46
C ALA A 118 -6.29 -9.09 -10.14
N ASP A 119 -6.41 -9.93 -11.17
CA ASP A 119 -6.42 -11.40 -11.01
C ASP A 119 -5.09 -11.91 -10.44
N ALA A 120 -3.95 -11.44 -10.98
CA ALA A 120 -2.64 -11.81 -10.49
C ALA A 120 -2.41 -11.37 -9.03
N ALA A 121 -2.79 -10.13 -8.71
CA ALA A 121 -2.70 -9.61 -7.34
C ALA A 121 -3.58 -10.42 -6.37
N ALA A 122 -4.78 -10.81 -6.79
CA ALA A 122 -5.65 -11.65 -5.99
C ALA A 122 -5.04 -13.03 -5.74
N VAL A 123 -4.44 -13.67 -6.76
CA VAL A 123 -3.73 -14.95 -6.59
C VAL A 123 -2.57 -14.81 -5.61
N ALA A 124 -1.77 -13.75 -5.71
CA ALA A 124 -0.65 -13.49 -4.80
C ALA A 124 -1.13 -13.37 -3.33
N LEU A 125 -2.25 -12.68 -3.11
CA LEU A 125 -2.89 -12.49 -1.81
C LEU A 125 -3.96 -13.54 -1.47
N ASN A 126 -3.75 -14.79 -1.90
CA ASN A 126 -4.56 -15.95 -1.51
C ASN A 126 -6.07 -15.78 -1.79
N GLY A 127 -6.41 -15.25 -2.97
CA GLY A 127 -7.77 -15.02 -3.44
C GLY A 127 -8.41 -13.72 -2.99
N ARG A 128 -7.72 -12.86 -2.21
CA ARG A 128 -8.24 -11.55 -1.82
C ARG A 128 -8.29 -10.61 -3.03
N ALA A 129 -9.48 -10.24 -3.48
CA ALA A 129 -9.66 -9.30 -4.58
C ALA A 129 -9.26 -7.86 -4.20
N PRO A 130 -8.70 -7.06 -5.13
CA PRO A 130 -8.52 -5.63 -4.93
C PRO A 130 -9.85 -4.90 -4.72
N ASP A 131 -9.81 -3.82 -3.94
CA ASP A 131 -10.93 -2.89 -3.77
C ASP A 131 -11.23 -2.07 -5.03
N ALA A 132 -10.20 -1.81 -5.84
CA ALA A 132 -10.32 -1.05 -7.08
C ALA A 132 -9.25 -1.51 -8.09
N ALA A 133 -9.57 -1.47 -9.38
CA ALA A 133 -8.63 -1.73 -10.46
C ALA A 133 -8.96 -0.87 -11.68
N GLY A 134 -7.93 -0.34 -12.34
CA GLY A 134 -8.10 0.53 -13.50
C GLY A 134 -6.77 1.08 -13.99
N ARG A 135 -6.76 2.30 -14.49
CA ARG A 135 -5.53 2.98 -14.94
C ARG A 135 -5.33 4.28 -14.17
N ALA A 136 -4.13 4.45 -13.61
CA ALA A 136 -3.74 5.66 -12.88
C ALA A 136 -2.65 6.43 -13.63
N ASP A 137 -2.73 7.75 -13.60
CA ASP A 137 -1.68 8.65 -14.11
C ASP A 137 -0.63 8.88 -13.00
N HIS A 138 0.37 7.99 -12.96
CA HIS A 138 1.44 8.03 -11.96
C HIS A 138 2.29 9.30 -12.04
N ASP A 139 2.52 9.83 -13.24
CA ASP A 139 3.26 11.07 -13.44
C ASP A 139 2.53 12.24 -12.74
N ARG A 140 1.23 12.38 -13.02
CA ARG A 140 0.38 13.40 -12.40
C ARG A 140 0.29 13.24 -10.88
N LEU A 141 0.14 12.01 -10.37
CA LEU A 141 0.10 11.75 -8.93
C LEU A 141 1.44 12.09 -8.25
N GLY A 142 2.55 11.74 -8.89
CA GLY A 142 3.89 12.08 -8.43
C GLY A 142 4.12 13.58 -8.35
N ASP A 143 3.67 14.34 -9.35
CA ASP A 143 3.80 15.80 -9.36
C ASP A 143 2.93 16.47 -8.30
N GLN A 144 1.71 15.99 -8.08
CA GLN A 144 0.85 16.49 -6.99
C GLN A 144 1.48 16.24 -5.62
N TRP A 145 2.03 15.05 -5.41
CA TRP A 145 2.70 14.72 -4.15
C TRP A 145 3.92 15.62 -3.89
N LYS A 146 4.77 15.85 -4.91
CA LYS A 146 5.93 16.76 -4.82
C LYS A 146 5.48 18.18 -4.49
N GLY A 147 4.41 18.66 -5.12
CA GLY A 147 3.91 20.03 -4.97
C GLY A 147 3.26 20.33 -3.61
N ARG A 148 2.68 19.34 -2.93
CA ARG A 148 1.86 19.54 -1.72
C ARG A 148 2.58 19.30 -0.38
N ARG A 149 3.91 19.11 -0.39
CA ARG A 149 4.77 19.05 0.81
C ARG A 149 4.26 18.13 1.94
N GLY A 150 3.68 16.99 1.57
CA GLY A 150 3.15 16.00 2.51
C GLY A 150 1.67 16.15 2.86
N ASP A 151 0.98 17.19 2.38
CA ASP A 151 -0.47 17.36 2.52
C ASP A 151 -1.25 16.77 1.33
N PHE A 152 -0.85 15.56 0.94
CA PHE A 152 -1.45 14.83 -0.18
C PHE A 152 -1.39 13.34 0.11
N SER A 153 -2.54 12.68 0.06
CA SER A 153 -2.61 11.22 0.08
C SER A 153 -2.62 10.71 -1.37
N VAL A 154 -1.58 9.94 -1.71
CA VAL A 154 -1.55 9.21 -2.98
C VAL A 154 -2.63 8.13 -2.98
N GLY A 155 -2.85 7.47 -1.84
CA GLY A 155 -3.86 6.41 -1.71
C GLY A 155 -5.29 6.89 -1.97
N ALA A 156 -5.69 8.01 -1.35
CA ALA A 156 -6.99 8.62 -1.57
C ALA A 156 -7.18 9.03 -3.05
N ALA A 157 -6.15 9.63 -3.65
CA ALA A 157 -6.19 10.05 -5.05
C ALA A 157 -6.24 8.87 -6.02
N LEU A 158 -5.59 7.74 -5.69
CA LEU A 158 -5.69 6.50 -6.45
C LEU A 158 -7.12 5.94 -6.40
N LEU A 159 -7.70 5.82 -5.21
CA LEU A 159 -9.08 5.33 -5.05
C LEU A 159 -10.07 6.20 -5.84
N GLU A 160 -9.94 7.52 -5.77
CA GLU A 160 -10.74 8.47 -6.55
C GLU A 160 -10.56 8.24 -8.06
N ALA A 161 -9.31 8.15 -8.54
CA ALA A 161 -9.01 7.96 -9.95
C ALA A 161 -9.55 6.62 -10.50
N LEU A 162 -9.61 5.59 -9.66
CA LEU A 162 -10.12 4.27 -10.01
C LEU A 162 -11.64 4.15 -9.84
N GLY A 163 -12.33 5.22 -9.43
CA GLY A 163 -13.78 5.24 -9.25
C GLY A 163 -14.27 4.54 -7.97
N ALA A 164 -13.38 4.26 -7.03
CA ALA A 164 -13.72 3.70 -5.73
C ALA A 164 -13.87 4.82 -4.69
N ALA A 165 -15.09 5.05 -4.20
CA ALA A 165 -15.30 6.00 -3.10
C ALA A 165 -14.58 5.50 -1.83
N LEU A 166 -13.87 6.37 -1.11
CA LEU A 166 -13.42 6.10 0.26
C LEU A 166 -14.66 5.84 1.13
N GLY A 167 -15.02 4.57 1.34
CA GLY A 167 -15.92 4.20 2.41
C GLY A 167 -15.36 4.68 3.76
N PRO A 168 -16.20 4.89 4.78
CA PRO A 168 -15.70 5.26 6.11
C PRO A 168 -14.70 4.20 6.58
N PRO A 169 -13.65 4.58 7.33
CA PRO A 169 -12.76 3.60 7.95
C PRO A 169 -13.61 2.64 8.78
N GLN A 170 -13.45 1.33 8.52
CA GLN A 170 -14.02 0.27 9.35
C GLN A 170 -13.30 0.25 10.70
#